data_AF-A0A366IEL5-F1
#
_entry.id   AF-A0A366IEL5-F1
#
_cell.length_a   1.000
_cell.length_b   1.000
_cell.length_c   1.000
_cell.angle_alpha   90.00
_cell.angle_beta   90.00
_cell.angle_gamma   90.00
#
_symmetry.space_group_name_H-M   'P 1'
#
loop_
_entity.id
_entity.type
_entity.pdbx_description
1 polymer ?
#
loop_
_entity_poly.entity_id
_entity_poly.type
_entity_poly.pdbx_seq_one_letter_code
_entity_poly.pdbx_strand_id
1 'polypeptide(L)'
;MATIIGFLSGIIGGMGIGGGIILIPMLTILLDVKQKIAQSTNLICYLPLALACLPIHIKHKNIDLSVTKKVVPFGIIGALLGSYLAVHLSPAMLRKLFAVLLLVMGLKEIFDLRWSGGQH
;
A
#
# COMPACT_ATOMS: atom_id res chain seq x y z
N MET A 1 6.37 -14.24 -14.64
CA MET A 1 6.39 -14.17 -13.16
C MET A 1 5.90 -12.83 -12.62
N ALA A 2 6.52 -11.70 -13.00
CA ALA A 2 6.10 -10.38 -12.52
C ALA A 2 4.63 -10.02 -12.79
N THR A 3 4.06 -10.44 -13.93
CA THR A 3 2.65 -10.23 -14.30
C THR A 3 1.67 -10.96 -13.39
N ILE A 4 1.99 -12.19 -12.96
CA ILE A 4 1.13 -12.99 -12.06
C ILE A 4 1.12 -12.36 -10.66
N ILE A 5 2.29 -11.93 -10.20
CA ILE A 5 2.48 -11.24 -8.92
C ILE A 5 1.70 -9.91 -8.91
N GLY A 6 1.81 -9.13 -9.99
CA GLY A 6 1.04 -7.89 -10.16
C GLY A 6 -0.47 -8.12 -10.17
N PHE A 7 -0.92 -9.19 -10.82
CA PHE A 7 -2.34 -9.56 -10.88
C PHE A 7 -2.90 -9.96 -9.50
N LEU A 8 -2.21 -10.85 -8.78
CA LEU A 8 -2.59 -11.27 -7.43
C LEU A 8 -2.59 -10.09 -6.44
N SER A 9 -1.55 -9.27 -6.47
CA SER A 9 -1.50 -8.04 -5.67
C SER A 9 -2.61 -7.06 -6.02
N GLY A 10 -3.01 -6.99 -7.29
CA GLY A 10 -4.09 -6.12 -7.76
C GLY A 10 -5.44 -6.56 -7.19
N ILE A 11 -5.72 -7.87 -7.17
CA ILE A 11 -6.94 -8.43 -6.57
C ILE A 11 -6.99 -8.12 -5.07
N ILE A 12 -5.91 -8.40 -4.33
CA ILE A 12 -5.85 -8.14 -2.88
C ILE A 12 -5.92 -6.63 -2.60
N GLY A 13 -5.30 -5.80 -3.43
CA GLY A 13 -5.41 -4.35 -3.37
C GLY A 13 -6.82 -3.84 -3.62
N GLY A 14 -7.53 -4.41 -4.60
CA GLY A 14 -8.91 -4.08 -4.92
C GLY A 14 -9.91 -4.45 -3.82
N MET A 15 -9.56 -5.41 -2.95
CA MET A 15 -10.33 -5.76 -1.75
C MET A 15 -10.17 -4.75 -0.60
N GLY A 16 -9.37 -3.69 -0.77
CA GLY A 16 -9.17 -2.64 0.23
C GLY A 16 -8.09 -2.94 1.27
N ILE A 17 -7.42 -4.09 1.17
CA ILE A 17 -6.35 -4.53 2.10
C ILE A 17 -5.01 -3.81 1.79
N GLY A 18 -4.89 -3.14 0.64
CA GLY A 18 -3.65 -2.46 0.26
C GLY A 18 -2.57 -3.45 -0.17
N GLY A 19 -2.83 -4.22 -1.23
CA GLY A 19 -1.92 -5.21 -1.83
C GLY A 19 -0.49 -4.72 -2.17
N GLY A 20 -0.20 -3.42 -2.16
CA GLY A 20 1.16 -2.89 -2.37
C GLY A 20 2.12 -3.29 -1.24
N ILE A 21 1.60 -3.53 -0.04
CA ILE A 21 2.33 -4.11 1.10
C ILE A 21 2.87 -5.51 0.74
N ILE A 22 2.15 -6.25 -0.10
CA ILE A 22 2.51 -7.61 -0.56
C ILE A 22 3.35 -7.56 -1.83
N LEU A 23 3.08 -6.61 -2.73
CA LEU A 23 3.81 -6.49 -4.00
C LEU A 23 5.30 -6.21 -3.81
N ILE A 24 5.63 -5.31 -2.87
CA ILE A 24 7.02 -4.92 -2.59
C ILE A 24 7.88 -6.11 -2.12
N PRO A 25 7.52 -6.88 -1.08
CA PRO A 25 8.28 -8.05 -0.68
C PRO A 25 8.30 -9.13 -1.77
N MET A 26 7.22 -9.32 -2.54
CA MET A 26 7.27 -10.24 -3.69
C MET A 26 8.32 -9.82 -4.72
N LEU A 27 8.35 -8.54 -5.14
CA LEU A 27 9.34 -8.04 -6.08
C LEU A 27 10.77 -8.12 -5.55
N THR A 28 10.96 -7.91 -4.24
CA THR A 28 12.29 -7.85 -3.64
C THR A 28 12.83 -9.25 -3.33
N ILE A 29 11.99 -10.18 -2.87
CA ILE A 29 12.39 -11.54 -2.47
C ILE A 29 12.45 -12.48 -3.67
N LEU A 30 11.50 -12.40 -4.61
CA LEU A 30 11.44 -13.33 -5.75
C LEU A 30 12.28 -12.88 -6.95
N LEU A 31 12.50 -11.58 -7.14
CA LEU A 31 13.21 -11.04 -8.31
C LEU A 31 14.52 -10.32 -7.96
N ASP A 32 14.93 -10.30 -6.67
CA ASP A 32 16.15 -9.63 -6.16
C ASP A 32 16.32 -8.17 -6.66
N VAL A 33 15.19 -7.49 -6.89
CA VAL A 33 15.18 -6.13 -7.42
C VAL A 33 15.55 -5.16 -6.31
N LYS A 34 16.39 -4.16 -6.64
CA LYS A 34 16.74 -3.08 -5.70
C LYS A 34 15.45 -2.43 -5.14
N GLN A 35 15.38 -2.29 -3.82
CA GLN A 35 14.22 -1.75 -3.09
C GLN A 35 13.63 -0.49 -3.72
N LYS A 36 14.49 0.42 -4.19
CA LYS A 36 14.09 1.69 -4.81
C LYS A 36 13.27 1.47 -6.09
N ILE A 37 13.69 0.52 -6.93
CA ILE A 37 12.98 0.15 -8.16
C ILE A 37 11.67 -0.55 -7.83
N ALA A 38 11.67 -1.48 -6.87
CA ALA A 38 10.46 -2.19 -6.44
C ALA A 38 9.37 -1.22 -5.93
N GLN A 39 9.76 -0.17 -5.18
CA GLN A 39 8.81 0.85 -4.73
C GLN A 39 8.26 1.70 -5.88
N SER A 40 9.10 2.13 -6.83
CA SER A 40 8.64 2.88 -7.99
C SER A 40 7.71 2.06 -8.88
N THR A 41 8.04 0.78 -9.11
CA THR A 41 7.17 -0.15 -9.85
C THR A 41 5.83 -0.33 -9.16
N ASN A 42 5.82 -0.53 -7.84
CA ASN A 42 4.58 -0.66 -7.08
C ASN A 42 3.67 0.57 -7.23
N LEU A 43 4.24 1.78 -7.19
CA LEU A 43 3.47 3.01 -7.35
C LEU A 43 2.83 3.11 -8.75
N ILE A 44 3.59 2.76 -9.80
CA ILE A 44 3.10 2.76 -11.19
C ILE A 44 1.98 1.73 -11.37
N CYS A 45 2.12 0.53 -10.79
CA CYS A 45 1.08 -0.49 -10.85
C CYS A 45 -0.21 -0.08 -10.11
N TYR A 46 -0.08 0.71 -9.04
CA TYR A 46 -1.21 1.17 -8.24
C TYR A 46 -2.04 2.26 -8.90
N LEU A 47 -1.45 3.07 -9.79
CA LEU A 47 -2.16 4.16 -10.45
C LEU A 47 -3.37 3.68 -11.29
N PRO A 48 -3.23 2.74 -12.24
CA PRO A 48 -4.37 2.23 -13.01
C PRO A 48 -5.34 1.43 -12.13
N LEU A 49 -4.85 0.73 -11.11
CA LEU A 49 -5.70 0.01 -10.15
C LEU A 49 -6.61 0.97 -9.39
N ALA A 50 -6.06 2.06 -8.85
CA ALA A 50 -6.84 3.07 -8.14
C ALA A 50 -7.91 3.70 -9.05
N LEU A 51 -7.56 4.00 -10.30
CA LEU A 51 -8.51 4.53 -11.29
C LEU A 51 -9.65 3.55 -11.59
N ALA A 52 -9.37 2.24 -11.64
CA ALA A 52 -10.38 1.22 -11.86
C ALA A 52 -11.28 1.00 -10.63
N CYS A 53 -10.72 1.04 -9.42
CA CYS A 53 -11.45 0.81 -8.18
C CYS A 53 -12.31 2.02 -7.73
N LEU A 54 -11.85 3.24 -8.00
CA LEU A 54 -12.51 4.48 -7.60
C LEU A 54 -13.99 4.57 -8.04
N PRO A 55 -14.35 4.39 -9.32
CA PRO A 55 -15.75 4.47 -9.76
C PRO A 55 -16.63 3.35 -9.14
N ILE A 56 -16.05 2.17 -8.89
CA ILE A 56 -16.75 1.05 -8.26
C ILE A 56 -17.11 1.37 -6.80
N HIS A 57 -16.18 1.98 -6.05
CA HIS A 57 -16.42 2.39 -4.67
C HIS A 57 -17.40 3.57 -4.56
N ILE A 58 -17.32 4.53 -5.49
CA ILE A 58 -18.29 5.64 -5.59
C ILE A 58 -19.69 5.08 -5.85
N LYS A 59 -19.83 4.12 -6.77
CA LYS A 59 -21.12 3.51 -7.13
C LYS A 59 -21.78 2.76 -5.98
N HIS A 60 -20.99 2.15 -5.09
CA HIS A 60 -21.49 1.47 -3.88
C HIS A 60 -21.84 2.42 -2.73
N LYS A 61 -21.75 3.76 -2.91
CA LYS A 61 -22.00 4.78 -1.87
C LYS A 61 -21.20 4.58 -0.58
N ASN A 62 -20.10 3.84 -0.63
CA ASN A 62 -19.27 3.53 0.53
C ASN A 62 -18.24 4.63 0.84
N ILE A 63 -18.43 5.82 0.27
CA ILE A 63 -17.52 6.96 0.39
C ILE A 63 -18.28 8.11 1.03
N ASP A 64 -17.95 8.41 2.29
CA ASP A 64 -18.39 9.63 2.93
C ASP A 64 -17.55 10.81 2.41
N LEU A 65 -18.12 11.55 1.44
CA LEU A 65 -17.47 12.67 0.77
C LEU A 65 -17.02 13.77 1.76
N SER A 66 -17.65 13.89 2.93
CA SER A 66 -17.24 14.85 3.96
C SER A 66 -15.90 14.45 4.62
N VAL A 67 -15.70 13.15 4.85
CA VAL A 67 -14.45 12.63 5.40
C VAL A 67 -13.37 12.62 4.31
N THR A 68 -13.70 12.15 3.12
CA THR A 68 -12.75 12.07 2.00
C THR A 68 -12.14 13.43 1.66
N LYS A 69 -12.96 14.49 1.57
CA LYS A 69 -12.44 15.85 1.28
C LYS A 69 -11.45 16.35 2.33
N LYS A 70 -11.61 15.95 3.60
CA LYS A 70 -10.69 16.33 4.68
C LYS A 70 -9.42 15.50 4.63
N VAL A 71 -9.50 14.20 4.36
CA VAL A 71 -8.34 13.27 4.42
C VAL A 71 -7.46 13.35 3.17
N VAL A 72 -8.05 13.56 1.98
CA VAL A 72 -7.32 13.65 0.70
C VAL A 72 -6.14 14.64 0.73
N PRO A 73 -6.27 15.90 1.18
CA PRO A 73 -5.14 16.82 1.20
C PRO A 73 -4.00 16.35 2.10
N PHE A 74 -4.30 15.79 3.28
CA PHE A 74 -3.27 15.21 4.15
C PHE A 74 -2.58 14.00 3.50
N GLY A 75 -3.36 13.16 2.80
CA GLY A 75 -2.82 12.04 2.04
C GLY A 75 -1.88 12.49 0.92
N ILE A 76 -2.26 13.53 0.17
CA ILE A 76 -1.42 14.10 -0.90
C ILE A 76 -0.12 14.67 -0.32
N ILE A 77 -0.21 15.49 0.74
CA ILE A 77 0.96 16.08 1.39
C ILE A 77 1.88 14.98 1.94
N GLY A 78 1.33 13.98 2.63
CA GLY A 78 2.07 12.85 3.17
C GLY A 78 2.75 12.02 2.07
N ALA A 79 2.07 11.76 0.95
CA ALA A 79 2.64 11.04 -0.18
C ALA A 79 3.79 11.82 -0.85
N LEU A 80 3.64 13.13 -1.02
CA LEU A 80 4.69 13.99 -1.59
C LEU A 80 5.92 14.05 -0.68
N LEU A 81 5.73 14.31 0.61
CA LEU A 81 6.81 14.35 1.60
C LEU A 81 7.49 12.98 1.73
N GLY A 82 6.72 11.91 1.80
CA GLY A 82 7.23 10.55 1.89
C GLY A 82 8.03 10.14 0.66
N SER A 83 7.54 10.46 -0.54
CA SER A 83 8.26 10.22 -1.80
C SER A 83 9.57 11.01 -1.87
N TYR A 84 9.53 12.30 -1.51
CA TYR A 84 10.73 13.14 -1.48
C TYR A 84 11.80 12.58 -0.53
N LEU A 85 11.40 12.20 0.69
CA LEU A 85 12.31 11.62 1.67
C LEU A 85 12.86 10.26 1.21
N ALA A 86 12.03 9.42 0.57
CA ALA A 86 12.43 8.11 0.07
C ALA A 86 13.48 8.19 -1.05
N VAL A 87 13.46 9.23 -1.88
CA VAL A 87 14.44 9.41 -2.97
C VAL A 87 15.84 9.72 -2.43
N HIS A 88 15.93 10.40 -1.29
CA HIS A 88 17.20 10.83 -0.66
C HIS A 88 17.79 9.79 0.30
N LEU A 89 17.05 8.73 0.63
CA LEU A 89 17.50 7.67 1.52
C LEU A 89 18.34 6.62 0.78
N SER A 90 19.33 6.06 1.48
CA SER A 90 20.11 4.93 0.96
C SER A 90 19.24 3.66 0.85
N PRO A 91 19.51 2.75 -0.10
CA PRO A 91 18.72 1.53 -0.27
C PRO A 91 18.63 0.67 1.00
N ALA A 92 19.71 0.63 1.79
CA ALA A 92 19.75 -0.11 3.05
C ALA A 92 18.84 0.50 4.13
N MET A 93 18.82 1.84 4.23
CA MET A 93 17.96 2.56 5.17
C MET A 93 16.48 2.42 4.78
N LEU A 94 16.19 2.55 3.49
CA LEU A 94 14.85 2.38 2.93
C LEU A 94 14.30 0.97 3.20
N ARG A 95 15.14 -0.06 3.05
CA ARG A 95 14.79 -1.45 3.39
C ARG A 95 14.50 -1.62 4.88
N LYS A 96 15.31 -1.04 5.77
CA LYS A 96 15.07 -1.07 7.22
C LYS A 96 13.76 -0.38 7.60
N LEU A 97 13.51 0.83 7.09
CA LEU A 97 12.28 1.57 7.33
C LEU A 97 11.05 0.79 6.87
N PHE A 98 11.11 0.19 5.68
CA PHE A 98 10.01 -0.63 5.17
C PHE A 98 9.79 -1.87 6.03
N ALA A 99 10.85 -2.55 6.47
CA ALA A 99 10.74 -3.70 7.38
C ALA A 99 10.11 -3.33 8.74
N VAL A 100 10.48 -2.19 9.31
CA VAL A 100 9.86 -1.66 10.54
C VAL A 100 8.38 -1.35 10.30
N LEU A 101 8.03 -0.72 9.17
CA LEU A 101 6.64 -0.43 8.81
C LEU A 101 5.81 -1.71 8.69
N LEU A 102 6.34 -2.75 8.04
CA LEU A 102 5.68 -4.06 7.96
C LEU A 102 5.48 -4.70 9.33
N LEU A 103 6.47 -4.63 10.22
CA LEU A 103 6.34 -5.14 11.58
C LEU A 103 5.27 -4.40 12.37
N VAL A 104 5.24 -3.06 12.30
CA VAL A 104 4.23 -2.25 12.98
C VAL A 104 2.82 -2.57 12.45
N MET A 105 2.67 -2.69 11.13
CA MET A 105 1.38 -3.06 10.52
C MET A 105 0.95 -4.46 10.95
N GLY A 106 1.83 -5.45 10.87
CA GLY A 106 1.54 -6.82 11.31
C GLY A 106 1.16 -6.88 12.79
N LEU A 107 1.86 -6.14 13.65
CA LEU A 107 1.52 -6.04 15.07
C LEU A 107 0.15 -5.39 15.26
N LYS A 108 -0.12 -4.24 14.63
CA LYS A 108 -1.42 -3.56 14.70
C LYS A 108 -2.55 -4.49 14.27
N GLU A 109 -2.37 -5.24 13.20
CA GLU A 109 -3.39 -6.16 12.68
C GLU A 109 -3.66 -7.31 13.66
N ILE A 110 -2.63 -7.87 14.30
CA ILE A 110 -2.79 -8.86 15.37
C ILE A 110 -3.54 -8.27 16.57
N PHE A 111 -3.24 -7.02 16.97
CA PHE A 111 -3.95 -6.35 18.05
C PHE A 111 -5.41 -6.03 17.70
N ASP A 112 -5.68 -5.58 16.46
CA ASP A 112 -7.04 -5.32 15.96
C ASP A 112 -7.84 -6.63 15.82
N LEU A 113 -7.21 -7.73 15.38
CA LEU A 113 -7.80 -9.06 15.39
C LEU A 113 -8.20 -9.50 16.81
N ARG A 114 -7.38 -9.15 17.81
CA ARG A 114 -7.66 -9.45 19.21
C ARG A 114 -8.80 -8.58 19.78
N TRP A 115 -9.09 -7.44 19.17
CA TRP A 115 -10.20 -6.56 19.55
C TRP A 115 -11.52 -6.94 18.83
N SER A 116 -11.45 -7.44 17.60
CA SER A 116 -12.61 -7.87 16.81
C SER A 116 -13.22 -9.20 17.28
N GLY A 117 -12.44 -10.07 17.94
CA GLY A 117 -12.92 -11.33 18.52
C GLY A 117 -13.92 -11.21 19.69
N GLY A 118 -14.34 -9.99 20.04
CA GLY A 118 -15.30 -9.71 21.13
C GLY A 118 -16.68 -9.22 20.71
N GLN A 119 -17.00 -9.15 19.40
CA GLN A 119 -18.31 -8.69 18.90
C GLN A 119 -18.97 -9.70 17.96
N HIS A 120 -19.28 -10.89 18.49
CA HIS A 120 -20.36 -11.73 17.96
C HIS A 120 -21.67 -11.41 18.69
#